data_AF-A0A6N7G8J1-F1
#
_entry.id   AF-A0A6N7G8J1-F1
#
_cell.length_a   1.000
_cell.length_b   1.000
_cell.length_c   1.000
_cell.angle_alpha   90.00
_cell.angle_beta   90.00
_cell.angle_gamma   90.00
#
_symmetry.space_group_name_H-M   'P 1'
#
loop_
_entity.id
_entity.type
_entity.pdbx_description
1 polymer ?
#
loop_
_entity_poly.entity_id
_entity_poly.type
_entity_poly.pdbx_seq_one_letter_code
_entity_poly.pdbx_strand_id
1 'polypeptide(L)'
;MRIEFGRLIGIALSAAALAACDAGDVGREVRDTVDVRTIEIKLRALTSDACHSDPASRQPWQCEKYVTQLANAANTIEAAADTGFPQLNGPGRRMTSAVAAYRDAGCAQQNTADNGECVAALEKLADAVTDARQALGS
;
A
#
# COMPACT_ATOMS: atom_id res chain seq x y z
N MET A 1 -38.61 -54.40 33.36
CA MET A 1 -37.82 -54.06 34.54
C MET A 1 -37.41 -52.60 34.41
N ARG A 2 -37.96 -51.77 35.32
CA ARG A 2 -37.80 -50.33 35.61
C ARG A 2 -37.51 -49.31 34.49
N ILE A 3 -38.56 -48.53 34.25
CA ILE A 3 -38.62 -47.20 33.64
C ILE A 3 -38.40 -46.17 34.78
N GLU A 4 -37.52 -45.18 34.58
CA GLU A 4 -37.41 -43.95 35.39
C GLU A 4 -37.50 -42.81 34.35
N PHE A 5 -38.62 -42.11 34.10
CA PHE A 5 -39.47 -41.26 34.94
C PHE A 5 -38.76 -40.08 35.63
N GLY A 6 -38.11 -39.23 34.83
CA GLY A 6 -37.86 -37.82 35.17
C GLY A 6 -38.92 -36.89 34.55
N ARG A 7 -40.03 -36.70 35.28
CA ARG A 7 -40.95 -35.53 35.20
C ARG A 7 -40.13 -34.22 35.24
N LEU A 8 -40.48 -33.05 34.68
CA LEU A 8 -41.70 -32.44 34.12
C LEU A 8 -41.36 -30.95 33.81
N ILE A 9 -42.15 -30.30 32.93
CA ILE A 9 -42.37 -28.82 32.84
C ILE A 9 -41.22 -28.01 32.19
N GLY A 10 -41.43 -27.12 31.21
CA GLY A 10 -42.64 -26.53 30.66
C GLY A 10 -42.32 -25.50 29.55
N ILE A 11 -43.37 -25.19 28.80
CA ILE A 11 -43.54 -24.33 27.62
C ILE A 11 -43.08 -22.87 27.84
N ALA A 12 -42.52 -22.22 26.82
CA ALA A 12 -42.93 -20.87 26.38
C ALA A 12 -42.20 -20.41 25.11
N LEU A 13 -42.99 -20.10 24.07
CA LEU A 13 -42.61 -19.31 22.90
C LEU A 13 -42.16 -17.91 23.30
N SER A 14 -41.14 -17.36 22.61
CA SER A 14 -41.01 -15.93 22.37
C SER A 14 -40.32 -15.70 21.02
N ALA A 15 -41.14 -15.45 19.99
CA ALA A 15 -40.69 -14.84 18.76
C ALA A 15 -40.31 -13.37 19.05
N ALA A 16 -39.05 -13.02 18.85
CA ALA A 16 -38.62 -11.62 18.81
C ALA A 16 -38.29 -11.26 17.35
N ALA A 17 -39.30 -10.74 16.66
CA ALA A 17 -39.12 -10.03 15.41
C ALA A 17 -38.46 -8.67 15.73
N LEU A 18 -37.16 -8.54 15.49
CA LEU A 18 -36.50 -7.24 15.42
C LEU A 18 -36.61 -6.73 13.98
N ALA A 19 -37.79 -6.18 13.68
CA ALA A 19 -37.91 -5.16 12.66
C ALA A 19 -37.27 -3.87 13.20
N ALA A 20 -36.06 -3.58 12.73
CA ALA A 20 -35.52 -2.23 12.71
C ALA A 20 -35.27 -1.89 11.23
N CYS A 21 -36.28 -1.27 10.63
CA CYS A 21 -36.12 -0.40 9.47
C CYS A 21 -35.38 0.88 9.93
N ASP A 22 -34.79 1.53 8.93
CA ASP A 22 -34.24 2.89 8.96
C ASP A 22 -32.80 3.05 9.48
N ALA A 23 -31.85 2.88 8.56
CA ALA A 23 -31.06 3.99 8.04
C ALA A 23 -30.13 3.42 6.98
N GLY A 24 -30.45 3.68 5.72
CA GLY A 24 -29.45 3.58 4.66
C GLY A 24 -28.38 4.64 4.91
N ASP A 25 -27.35 4.29 5.68
CA ASP A 25 -26.03 4.87 5.47
C ASP A 25 -25.33 3.92 4.49
N VAL A 26 -25.74 4.03 3.23
CA VAL A 26 -24.87 3.63 2.11
C VAL A 26 -23.58 4.39 2.35
N GLY A 27 -22.54 3.62 2.66
CA GLY A 27 -21.31 4.11 3.23
C GLY A 27 -20.94 5.46 2.66
N ARG A 28 -20.82 6.44 3.54
CA ARG A 28 -19.97 7.58 3.24
C ARG A 28 -18.59 6.99 2.99
N GLU A 29 -18.29 6.68 1.73
CA GLU A 29 -16.94 6.70 1.19
C GLU A 29 -16.42 8.10 1.54
N VAL A 30 -15.87 8.22 2.75
CA VAL A 30 -14.78 9.14 2.99
C VAL A 30 -13.66 8.53 2.13
N ARG A 31 -13.72 8.81 0.82
CA ARG A 31 -12.51 8.99 0.05
C ARG A 31 -11.80 10.07 0.83
N ASP A 32 -10.94 9.66 1.76
CA ASP A 32 -9.94 10.51 2.36
C ASP A 32 -9.28 11.17 1.16
N THR A 33 -9.62 12.44 0.92
CA THR A 33 -8.95 13.22 -0.10
C THR A 33 -7.49 13.15 0.28
N VAL A 34 -6.69 12.46 -0.53
CA VAL A 34 -5.29 12.22 -0.20
C VAL A 34 -4.63 13.57 -0.02
N ASP A 35 -4.28 13.91 1.21
CA ASP A 35 -3.70 15.19 1.56
C ASP A 35 -2.31 15.32 0.92
N VAL A 36 -2.13 16.30 0.04
CA VAL A 36 -0.84 16.53 -0.65
C VAL A 36 0.29 16.73 0.34
N ARG A 37 0.04 17.38 1.47
CA ARG A 37 1.10 17.60 2.47
C ARG A 37 1.60 16.27 3.03
N THR A 38 0.70 15.30 3.21
CA THR A 38 1.07 13.93 3.59
C THR A 38 1.92 13.25 2.51
N ILE A 39 1.61 13.45 1.23
CA ILE A 39 2.41 12.92 0.10
C ILE A 39 3.80 13.57 0.10
N GLU A 40 3.90 14.89 0.25
CA GLU A 40 5.16 15.62 0.28
C GLU A 40 6.08 15.15 1.42
N ILE A 41 5.51 14.92 2.62
CA ILE A 41 6.25 14.40 3.78
C ILE A 41 6.79 13.01 3.47
N LYS A 42 5.94 12.11 2.94
CA LYS A 42 6.35 10.74 2.57
C LYS A 42 7.47 10.76 1.54
N LEU A 43 7.32 11.54 0.46
CA LEU A 43 8.33 11.64 -0.59
C LEU A 43 9.65 12.21 -0.07
N ARG A 44 9.61 13.22 0.81
CA ARG A 44 10.82 13.78 1.43
C ARG A 44 11.55 12.74 2.28
N ALA A 45 10.81 11.95 3.06
CA ALA A 45 11.39 10.87 3.85
C ALA A 45 12.07 9.83 2.94
N LEU A 46 11.42 9.44 1.85
CA LEU A 46 11.98 8.49 0.88
C LEU A 46 13.26 9.00 0.22
N THR A 47 13.36 10.30 -0.10
CA THR A 47 14.59 10.86 -0.68
C THR A 47 15.77 10.93 0.28
N SER A 48 15.53 10.78 1.58
CA SER A 48 16.60 10.75 2.59
C SER A 48 17.24 9.38 2.71
N ASP A 49 16.69 8.37 2.03
CA ASP A 49 17.21 7.01 2.06
C ASP A 49 18.52 6.88 1.26
N ALA A 50 19.43 6.09 1.78
CA ALA A 50 20.71 5.77 1.15
C ALA A 50 20.56 5.01 -0.18
N CYS A 51 19.48 4.23 -0.33
CA CYS A 51 19.11 3.55 -1.56
C CYS A 51 18.43 4.46 -2.59
N HIS A 52 18.04 5.68 -2.19
CA HIS A 52 17.60 6.72 -3.11
C HIS A 52 18.78 7.56 -3.61
N SER A 53 19.61 8.06 -2.70
CA SER A 53 20.63 9.06 -3.01
C SER A 53 21.86 8.50 -3.73
N ASP A 54 22.16 7.22 -3.54
CA ASP A 54 23.34 6.55 -4.12
C ASP A 54 23.05 5.06 -4.38
N PRO A 55 22.10 4.73 -5.27
CA PRO A 55 21.66 3.35 -5.50
C PRO A 55 22.78 2.45 -6.04
N ALA A 56 23.65 2.97 -6.90
CA ALA A 56 24.73 2.23 -7.54
C ALA A 56 25.81 1.73 -6.55
N SER A 57 25.97 2.42 -5.42
CA SER A 57 26.91 2.02 -4.37
C SER A 57 26.30 1.10 -3.31
N ARG A 58 25.01 0.72 -3.45
CA ARG A 58 24.34 -0.20 -2.53
C ARG A 58 24.35 -1.62 -3.04
N GLN A 59 24.34 -2.56 -2.09
CA GLN A 59 23.98 -3.94 -2.39
C GLN A 59 22.45 -3.99 -2.48
N PRO A 60 21.87 -4.44 -3.61
CA PRO A 60 20.42 -4.35 -3.80
C PRO A 60 19.59 -4.96 -2.68
N TRP A 61 19.99 -6.13 -2.16
CA TRP A 61 19.25 -6.81 -1.08
C TRP A 61 19.13 -5.97 0.20
N GLN A 62 20.03 -5.04 0.46
CA GLN A 62 19.96 -4.14 1.61
C GLN A 62 18.88 -3.06 1.44
N CYS A 63 18.43 -2.84 0.21
CA CYS A 63 17.42 -1.84 -0.15
C CYS A 63 15.98 -2.36 -0.10
N GLU A 64 15.73 -3.62 0.27
CA GLU A 64 14.38 -4.21 0.30
C GLU A 64 13.40 -3.38 1.15
N LYS A 65 13.86 -2.86 2.30
CA LYS A 65 13.03 -2.00 3.16
C LYS A 65 12.64 -0.70 2.45
N TYR A 66 13.56 -0.09 1.72
CA TYR A 66 13.29 1.11 0.92
C TYR A 66 12.27 0.81 -0.19
N VAL A 67 12.48 -0.28 -0.93
CA VAL A 67 11.56 -0.71 -2.00
C VAL A 67 10.15 -1.01 -1.46
N THR A 68 10.05 -1.63 -0.28
CA THR A 68 8.75 -1.89 0.37
C THR A 68 8.03 -0.60 0.74
N GLN A 69 8.74 0.39 1.26
CA GLN A 69 8.15 1.71 1.54
C GLN A 69 7.69 2.39 0.25
N LEU A 70 8.44 2.24 -0.85
CA LEU A 70 8.06 2.77 -2.15
C LEU A 70 6.83 2.10 -2.75
N ALA A 71 6.66 0.79 -2.57
CA ALA A 71 5.45 0.10 -3.02
C ALA A 71 4.19 0.71 -2.36
N ASN A 72 4.27 1.01 -1.06
CA ASN A 72 3.17 1.66 -0.35
C ASN A 72 2.96 3.12 -0.78
N ALA A 73 4.05 3.84 -1.06
CA ALA A 73 3.99 5.20 -1.56
C ALA A 73 3.40 5.27 -2.97
N ALA A 74 3.76 4.35 -3.87
CA ALA A 74 3.26 4.25 -5.23
C ALA A 74 1.73 4.13 -5.25
N ASN A 75 1.16 3.24 -4.43
CA ASN A 75 -0.30 3.12 -4.26
C ASN A 75 -0.94 4.44 -3.79
N THR A 76 -0.29 5.14 -2.85
CA THR A 76 -0.79 6.44 -2.36
C THR A 76 -0.74 7.51 -3.46
N ILE A 77 0.33 7.52 -4.26
CA ILE A 77 0.58 8.48 -5.34
C ILE A 77 -0.39 8.25 -6.50
N GLU A 78 -0.65 6.99 -6.87
CA GLU A 78 -1.65 6.63 -7.88
C GLU A 78 -3.06 7.02 -7.42
N ALA A 79 -3.43 6.72 -6.17
CA ALA A 79 -4.70 7.15 -5.61
C ALA A 79 -4.86 8.69 -5.63
N ALA A 80 -3.80 9.43 -5.26
CA ALA A 80 -3.80 10.89 -5.33
C ALA A 80 -3.94 11.40 -6.78
N ALA A 81 -3.32 10.71 -7.74
CA ALA A 81 -3.43 11.05 -9.15
C ALA A 81 -4.86 10.93 -9.67
N ASP A 82 -5.58 9.89 -9.24
CA ASP A 82 -6.97 9.67 -9.62
C ASP A 82 -7.96 10.65 -8.96
N THR A 83 -7.61 11.21 -7.79
CA THR A 83 -8.54 12.05 -7.02
C THR A 83 -8.32 13.55 -7.17
N GLY A 84 -7.18 14.02 -7.68
CA GLY A 84 -6.94 15.47 -7.78
C GLY A 84 -5.54 15.93 -8.18
N PHE A 85 -4.58 15.01 -8.31
CA PHE A 85 -3.19 15.34 -8.64
C PHE A 85 -2.71 14.59 -9.89
N PRO A 86 -3.34 14.79 -11.07
CA PRO A 86 -3.07 14.00 -12.26
C PRO A 86 -1.60 14.01 -12.70
N GLN A 87 -0.83 15.04 -12.35
CA GLN A 87 0.61 15.11 -12.57
C GLN A 87 1.41 13.99 -11.88
N LEU A 88 0.84 13.36 -10.84
CA LEU A 88 1.43 12.22 -10.14
C LEU A 88 1.25 10.88 -10.87
N ASN A 89 0.42 10.80 -11.92
CA ASN A 89 0.12 9.53 -12.59
C ASN A 89 1.37 8.89 -13.21
N GLY A 90 2.17 9.70 -13.92
CA GLY A 90 3.42 9.25 -14.54
C GLY A 90 4.44 8.72 -13.51
N PRO A 91 4.80 9.51 -12.49
CA PRO A 91 5.68 9.06 -11.41
C PRO A 91 5.16 7.82 -10.67
N GLY A 92 3.86 7.76 -10.32
CA GLY A 92 3.25 6.61 -9.64
C GLY A 92 3.42 5.31 -10.43
N ARG A 93 3.06 5.31 -11.72
CA ARG A 93 3.23 4.14 -12.59
C ARG A 93 4.69 3.70 -12.72
N ARG A 94 5.63 4.67 -12.82
CA ARG A 94 7.07 4.36 -12.87
C ARG A 94 7.55 3.70 -11.59
N MET A 95 7.10 4.18 -10.42
CA MET A 95 7.40 3.53 -9.14
C MET A 95 6.88 2.10 -9.11
N THR A 96 5.60 1.89 -9.45
CA THR A 96 4.98 0.57 -9.45
C THR A 96 5.71 -0.41 -10.37
N SER A 97 6.05 0.03 -11.58
CA SER A 97 6.81 -0.78 -12.55
C SER A 97 8.22 -1.11 -12.05
N ALA A 98 8.94 -0.16 -11.47
CA ALA A 98 10.29 -0.40 -10.99
C ALA A 98 10.33 -1.26 -9.71
N VAL A 99 9.31 -1.18 -8.84
CA VAL A 99 9.12 -2.12 -7.73
C VAL A 99 8.91 -3.54 -8.26
N ALA A 100 8.10 -3.72 -9.30
CA ALA A 100 7.90 -5.03 -9.92
C ALA A 100 9.22 -5.57 -10.49
N ALA A 101 9.95 -4.76 -11.28
CA ALA A 101 11.24 -5.15 -11.84
C ALA A 101 12.25 -5.57 -10.76
N TYR A 102 12.34 -4.83 -9.65
CA TYR A 102 13.20 -5.20 -8.51
C TYR A 102 12.82 -6.56 -7.91
N ARG A 103 11.52 -6.85 -7.79
CA ARG A 103 11.03 -8.11 -7.22
C ARG A 103 11.24 -9.29 -8.16
N ASP A 104 10.93 -9.09 -9.44
CA ASP A 104 11.00 -10.13 -10.47
C ASP A 104 12.45 -10.58 -10.72
N ALA A 105 13.41 -9.66 -10.64
CA ALA A 105 14.85 -9.95 -10.72
C ALA A 105 15.44 -10.50 -9.40
N GLY A 106 14.62 -10.76 -8.39
CA GLY A 106 15.08 -11.35 -7.13
C GLY A 106 16.04 -10.46 -6.33
N CYS A 107 15.92 -9.15 -6.45
CA CYS A 107 16.92 -8.22 -5.92
C CYS A 107 17.01 -8.19 -4.38
N ALA A 108 15.99 -8.73 -3.69
CA ALA A 108 16.02 -8.92 -2.23
C ALA A 108 16.93 -10.09 -1.79
N GLN A 109 17.41 -10.93 -2.70
CA GLN A 109 18.31 -12.03 -2.37
C GLN A 109 19.79 -11.61 -2.45
N GLN A 110 20.59 -12.03 -1.46
CA GLN A 110 22.01 -11.65 -1.34
C GLN A 110 22.88 -12.07 -2.53
N ASN A 111 22.50 -13.13 -3.25
CA ASN A 111 23.27 -13.72 -4.34
C ASN A 111 22.48 -13.69 -5.67
N THR A 112 21.69 -12.64 -5.91
CA THR A 112 21.01 -12.49 -7.20
C THR A 112 22.04 -12.49 -8.35
N ALA A 113 21.73 -13.21 -9.43
CA ALA A 113 22.55 -13.20 -10.65
C ALA A 113 22.39 -11.88 -11.43
N ASP A 114 21.30 -11.16 -11.19
CA ASP A 114 20.86 -10.01 -12.00
C ASP A 114 21.19 -8.67 -11.33
N ASN A 115 22.36 -8.56 -10.72
CA ASN A 115 22.76 -7.36 -9.95
C ASN A 115 22.66 -6.06 -10.76
N GLY A 116 22.95 -6.11 -12.07
CA GLY A 116 22.79 -4.94 -12.96
C GLY A 116 21.34 -4.51 -13.13
N GLU A 117 20.41 -5.45 -13.29
CA GLU A 117 18.97 -5.16 -13.37
C GLU A 117 18.44 -4.60 -12.06
N CYS A 118 18.96 -5.10 -10.93
CA CYS A 118 18.63 -4.61 -9.61
C CYS A 118 19.06 -3.17 -9.36
N VAL A 119 20.30 -2.81 -9.73
CA VAL A 119 20.77 -1.42 -9.65
C VAL A 119 19.92 -0.52 -10.55
N ALA A 120 19.63 -0.94 -11.79
CA ALA A 120 18.79 -0.18 -12.70
C ALA A 120 17.36 0.01 -12.17
N ALA A 121 16.80 -0.98 -11.47
CA ALA A 121 15.50 -0.84 -10.82
C ALA A 121 15.54 0.17 -9.66
N LEU A 122 16.61 0.17 -8.85
CA LEU A 122 16.81 1.16 -7.78
C LEU A 122 16.98 2.58 -8.31
N GLU A 123 17.72 2.76 -9.40
CA GLU A 123 17.87 4.05 -10.10
C GLU A 123 16.51 4.56 -10.61
N LYS A 124 15.74 3.71 -11.30
CA LYS A 124 14.38 4.06 -11.76
C LYS A 124 13.45 4.44 -10.62
N LEU A 125 13.57 3.76 -9.47
CA LEU A 125 12.82 4.12 -8.27
C LEU A 125 13.25 5.49 -7.73
N ALA A 126 14.55 5.77 -7.66
CA ALA A 126 15.07 7.06 -7.22
C ALA A 126 14.59 8.21 -8.12
N ASP A 127 14.66 8.03 -9.44
CA ASP A 127 14.16 9.00 -10.42
C ASP A 127 12.65 9.24 -10.27
N ALA A 128 11.86 8.17 -10.14
CA ALA A 128 10.42 8.30 -9.97
C ALA A 128 10.03 9.05 -8.67
N VAL A 129 10.78 8.87 -7.58
CA VAL A 129 10.58 9.65 -6.34
C VAL A 129 10.91 11.11 -6.56
N THR A 130 12.01 11.41 -7.25
CA THR A 130 12.42 12.77 -7.57
C THR A 130 11.38 13.47 -8.43
N ASP A 131 10.88 12.80 -9.47
CA ASP A 131 9.83 13.33 -10.35
C ASP A 131 8.53 13.60 -9.60
N ALA A 132 8.12 12.67 -8.72
CA ALA A 132 6.92 12.85 -7.90
C ALA A 132 7.05 14.08 -6.98
N ARG A 133 8.24 14.33 -6.41
CA ARG A 133 8.48 15.54 -5.60
C ARG A 133 8.41 16.81 -6.44
N GLN A 134 9.01 16.79 -7.62
CA GLN A 134 9.00 17.95 -8.52
C GLN A 134 7.58 18.29 -8.97
N ALA A 135 6.76 17.28 -9.25
CA ALA A 135 5.36 17.45 -9.66
C ALA A 135 4.44 18.04 -8.55
N LEU A 136 4.86 18.01 -7.29
CA LEU A 136 4.13 18.65 -6.18
C LEU A 136 4.65 20.05 -5.85
N GLY A 137 5.92 20.34 -6.16
CA GLY A 137 6.55 21.64 -5.92
C GLY A 137 6.52 22.59 -7.11
N SER A 138 5.90 22.18 -8.23
CA SER A 138 5.76 22.94 -9.49
C SER A 138 4.51 23.78 -9.52
#